data_AF-A0A6L8LJ11-F1
#
_entry.id   AF-A0A6L8LJ11-F1
#
_cell.length_a   1.000
_cell.length_b   1.000
_cell.length_c   1.000
_cell.angle_alpha   90.00
_cell.angle_beta   90.00
_cell.angle_gamma   90.00
#
_symmetry.space_group_name_H-M   'P 1'
#
loop_
_entity.id
_entity.type
_entity.pdbx_description
1 polymer ?
#
loop_
_entity_poly.entity_id
_entity_poly.type
_entity_poly.pdbx_seq_one_letter_code
_entity_poly.pdbx_strand_id
1 'polypeptide(L)' 'MTQQDDPIRLRPDGSIDIAYYTQRGRVMRSEQAHRMLRGTAQSAPRWYRRGLWGFFPRVAS' A
#
# COMPACT_ATOMS: atom_id res chain seq x y z
N MET A 1 2.87 -27.21 -8.03
CA MET A 1 1.80 -26.24 -8.38
C MET A 1 0.68 -26.45 -7.39
N THR A 2 0.50 -25.55 -6.42
CA THR A 2 -0.61 -25.65 -5.45
C THR A 2 -1.84 -25.04 -6.11
N GLN A 3 -2.76 -25.87 -6.57
CA GLN A 3 -4.08 -25.43 -7.01
C GLN A 3 -4.82 -24.89 -5.78
N GLN A 4 -5.02 -23.56 -5.72
CA GLN A 4 -5.86 -22.96 -4.69
C GLN A 4 -7.32 -23.14 -5.11
N ASP A 5 -7.99 -24.16 -4.57
CA ASP A 5 -9.41 -24.44 -4.78
C ASP A 5 -10.30 -23.52 -3.93
N ASP A 6 -10.13 -22.20 -4.08
CA ASP A 6 -11.07 -21.25 -3.50
C ASP A 6 -12.41 -21.35 -4.25
N PRO A 7 -13.55 -21.58 -3.57
CA PRO A 7 -14.84 -21.68 -4.23
C PRO A 7 -15.19 -20.38 -4.96
N ILE A 8 -15.55 -20.49 -6.24
CA ILE A 8 -15.93 -19.34 -7.07
C ILE A 8 -17.27 -18.79 -6.57
N ARG A 9 -17.33 -17.50 -6.28
CA ARG A 9 -18.56 -16.84 -5.85
C ARG A 9 -19.45 -16.58 -7.06
N LEU A 10 -20.62 -17.18 -7.02
CA LEU A 10 -21.65 -17.04 -8.04
C LEU A 10 -22.81 -16.19 -7.51
N ARG A 11 -23.53 -15.57 -8.44
CA ARG A 11 -24.82 -14.93 -8.19
C ARG A 11 -25.93 -15.99 -8.08
N PRO A 12 -27.16 -15.61 -7.65
CA PRO A 12 -28.29 -16.53 -7.60
C PRO A 12 -28.65 -17.18 -8.94
N ASP A 13 -28.31 -16.54 -10.06
CA ASP A 13 -28.51 -17.08 -11.41
C ASP A 13 -27.35 -17.96 -11.91
N GLY A 14 -26.38 -18.28 -11.04
CA GLY A 14 -25.24 -19.15 -11.35
C GLY A 14 -24.11 -18.48 -12.13
N SER A 15 -24.25 -17.22 -12.53
CA SER A 15 -23.18 -16.46 -13.17
C SER A 15 -22.13 -15.96 -12.16
N ILE A 16 -20.92 -15.65 -12.62
CA ILE A 16 -19.85 -15.16 -11.73
C ILE A 16 -20.22 -13.78 -11.15
N ASP A 17 -20.03 -13.62 -9.83
CA ASP A 17 -20.26 -12.35 -9.15
C ASP A 17 -19.11 -11.36 -9.38
N ILE A 18 -19.10 -10.74 -10.57
CA ILE A 18 -18.08 -9.76 -10.96
C ILE A 18 -18.04 -8.57 -9.99
N ALA A 19 -19.19 -8.17 -9.43
CA ALA A 19 -19.27 -7.04 -8.51
C ALA A 19 -18.50 -7.33 -7.22
N TYR A 20 -18.70 -8.52 -6.63
CA TYR A 20 -17.93 -8.99 -5.49
C TYR A 20 -16.42 -8.99 -5.76
N TYR A 21 -15.98 -9.55 -6.89
CA TYR A 21 -14.55 -9.61 -7.22
C TYR A 21 -13.95 -8.23 -7.49
N THR A 22 -14.70 -7.34 -8.12
CA THR A 22 -14.28 -5.96 -8.35
C THR A 22 -14.10 -5.21 -7.03
N GLN A 23 -15.05 -5.36 -6.10
CA GLN A 23 -14.95 -4.78 -4.77
C GLN A 23 -13.75 -5.36 -4.00
N ARG A 24 -13.59 -6.69 -3.96
CA ARG A 24 -12.44 -7.35 -3.32
C ARG A 24 -11.11 -6.84 -3.89
N GLY A 25 -11.02 -6.70 -5.21
CA GLY A 25 -9.84 -6.15 -5.89
C GLY A 25 -9.53 -4.70 -5.49
N ARG A 26 -10.55 -3.86 -5.30
CA ARG A 26 -10.37 -2.48 -4.81
C ARG A 26 -9.78 -2.45 -3.40
N VAL A 27 -10.27 -3.31 -2.51
CA VAL A 27 -9.74 -3.43 -1.14
C VAL A 27 -8.28 -3.87 -1.15
N MET A 28 -7.96 -4.95 -1.87
CA MET A 28 -6.58 -5.47 -1.93
C MET A 28 -5.59 -4.45 -2.48
N ARG A 29 -5.97 -3.70 -3.52
CA ARG A 29 -5.12 -2.62 -4.05
C ARG A 29 -4.93 -1.48 -3.06
N SER A 30 -5.98 -1.09 -2.33
CA SER A 30 -5.87 -0.07 -1.27
C SER A 30 -4.92 -0.52 -0.16
N GLU A 31 -5.06 -1.76 0.31
CA GLU A 31 -4.16 -2.33 1.32
C GLU A 31 -2.70 -2.34 0.83
N GLN A 32 -2.48 -2.75 -0.42
CA GLN A 32 -1.15 -2.75 -1.00
C GLN A 32 -0.56 -1.34 -1.08
N ALA A 33 -1.34 -0.35 -1.52
CA ALA A 33 -0.91 1.05 -1.55
C ALA A 33 -0.56 1.56 -0.15
N HIS A 34 -1.38 1.25 0.86
CA HIS A 34 -1.09 1.59 2.26
C HIS A 34 0.20 0.92 2.77
N ARG A 35 0.44 -0.35 2.42
CA ARG A 35 1.70 -1.04 2.77
C ARG A 35 2.90 -0.38 2.10
N MET A 36 2.79 -0.01 0.83
CA MET A 36 3.86 0.70 0.10
C MET A 36 4.18 2.05 0.75
N LEU A 37 3.16 2.85 1.09
CA LEU A 37 3.33 4.13 1.80
C LEU A 37 3.98 3.96 3.18
N ARG A 38 3.61 2.92 3.93
CA ARG A 38 4.24 2.61 5.22
C ARG A 38 5.68 2.15 5.05
N GLY A 39 5.99 1.40 3.99
CA GLY A 39 7.34 0.95 3.66
C GLY A 39 8.26 2.12 3.32
N THR A 40 7.80 3.05 2.49
CA THR A 40 8.58 4.26 2.14
C THR A 40 8.81 5.19 3.33
N ALA A 41 7.84 5.32 4.25
CA ALA A 41 8.00 6.10 5.48
C ALA A 41 9.06 5.51 6.46
N GLN A 42 9.36 4.22 6.35
CA GLN A 42 10.41 3.55 7.15
C GLN A 42 11.80 3.70 6.53
N SER A 43 11.90 3.99 5.23
CA SER A 43 13.17 4.23 4.53
C SER A 43 13.70 5.66 4.68
N ALA A 44 12.95 6.57 5.32
CA ALA A 44 13.43 7.90 5.63
C ALA A 44 14.58 7.80 6.66
N PRO A 45 15.78 8.35 6.37
CA PRO A 45 16.92 8.28 7.28
C PRO A 45 16.58 8.86 8.65
N ARG A 46 16.99 8.17 9.73
CA ARG A 46 16.70 8.56 11.12
C ARG A 46 17.19 9.98 11.46
N TRP A 47 18.18 10.51 10.75
CA TRP A 47 18.71 11.86 10.93
C TRP A 47 17.76 12.97 10.47
N TYR A 48 16.78 12.69 9.60
CA TYR A 48 15.76 13.67 9.18
C TYR A 48 14.58 13.77 10.17
N ARG A 49 14.33 12.72 10.98
CA ARG A 49 13.22 12.68 11.96
C ARG A 49 13.50 13.46 13.26
N ARG A 50 14.74 13.86 13.50
CA ARG A 50 15.15 14.54 14.73
C ARG A 50 15.79 15.86 14.31
N GLY A 51 14.94 16.88 14.16
CA GLY A 51 15.24 18.14 13.49
C GLY A 51 16.66 18.65 13.75
N LEU A 52 17.48 18.65 12.71
CA LEU A 52 18.68 19.46 12.64
C LEU A 52 18.72 20.10 11.25
N TRP A 53 18.06 21.25 11.15
CA TRP A 53 18.52 22.36 10.31
C TRP A 53 19.86 22.88 10.88
N GLY A 54 20.90 22.05 10.84
CA GLY A 54 22.26 22.45 11.15
C GLY A 54 23.08 22.35 9.87
N PHE A 55 23.84 23.40 9.55
CA PHE A 55 24.71 23.57 8.38
C PHE A 55 24.13 24.27 7.15
N PHE A 56 23.72 25.53 7.33
CA PHE A 56 24.10 26.56 6.36
C PHE A 56 24.98 27.58 7.10
N PRO A 57 26.29 27.70 6.80
CA PRO A 57 27.11 28.76 7.38
C PRO A 57 26.71 30.10 6.73
N ARG A 58 26.26 31.03 7.57
CA ARG A 58 26.02 32.43 7.23
C ARG A 58 27.34 33.08 6.84
N VAL A 59 27.45 33.55 5.60
CA VAL A 59 28.58 34.35 5.11
C VAL A 59 28.59 35.67 5.89
N ALA A 60 29.70 35.94 6.60
CA ALA A 60 29.95 37.23 7.23
C ALA A 60 30.80 38.09 6.28
N SER A 61 30.31 39.30 5.97
CA SER A 61 31.04 40.39 5.33
C SER A 61 31.78 41.23 6.36
#